data_AF-A0A2G6E635-F1
#
_entry.id   AF-A0A2G6E635-F1
#
_cell.length_a   1.000
_cell.length_b   1.000
_cell.length_c   1.000
_cell.angle_alpha   90.00
_cell.angle_beta   90.00
_cell.angle_gamma   90.00
#
_symmetry.space_group_name_H-M   'P 1'
#
loop_
_entity.id
_entity.type
_entity.pdbx_description
1 polymer ?
#
loop_
_entity_poly.entity_id
_entity_poly.type
_entity_poly.pdbx_seq_one_letter_code
_entity_poly.pdbx_strand_id
1 'polypeptide(L)'
;MTSNILRSHWFTYKRAESKPSTRVFPKILSSYDEIPASFLANFPGGDAGFPYTVLIPADLQENLYPQMFCLYEDQLVTLEAVQGGVKTEEYALSSITSVEHGSVLLHSWMTIYSASRRKTFHFSATDTWLFTPILNAIRGINNEQAPDYSTVRPEEIAKFGYLWKENIKYFNYAKQSLPPNASVLGSVYQGEISLSKLNFFKKPVFSAYLSARLAILTDRELVLIKESEEIRQAHDTSYGGVFSYLSREKIHSVEFETSNDSKIDCVMNIRLLDGKYYQFQFSTATALELDAFKQACAQSFASSPS
;
A
#
# COMPACT_ATOMS: atom_id res chain seq x y z
N MET A 1 -26.82 -48.96 4.95
CA MET A 1 -25.78 -48.48 5.89
C MET A 1 -24.43 -48.70 5.25
N THR A 2 -23.87 -47.67 4.63
CA THR A 2 -22.51 -47.70 4.07
C THR A 2 -21.94 -46.30 4.19
N SER A 3 -20.92 -46.18 5.04
CA SER A 3 -20.20 -44.96 5.36
C SER A 3 -19.40 -44.49 4.14
N ASN A 4 -19.74 -43.33 3.60
CA ASN A 4 -18.83 -42.62 2.70
C ASN A 4 -17.97 -41.68 3.52
N ILE A 5 -16.78 -42.18 3.83
CA ILE A 5 -15.62 -41.44 4.32
C ILE A 5 -15.33 -40.36 3.28
N LEU A 6 -15.55 -39.10 3.65
CA LEU A 6 -15.05 -37.93 2.93
C LEU A 6 -13.53 -38.00 2.94
N ARG A 7 -12.94 -38.55 1.87
CA ARG A 7 -11.54 -38.31 1.51
C ARG A 7 -11.41 -36.82 1.23
N SER A 8 -10.93 -36.08 2.21
CA SER A 8 -10.34 -34.77 2.00
C SER A 8 -9.19 -34.92 1.01
N HIS A 9 -9.45 -34.61 -0.26
CA HIS A 9 -8.40 -34.38 -1.22
C HIS A 9 -7.66 -33.12 -0.77
N TRP A 10 -6.55 -33.32 -0.05
CA TRP A 10 -5.54 -32.30 0.11
C TRP A 10 -5.05 -31.97 -1.29
N PHE A 11 -5.43 -30.78 -1.78
CA PHE A 11 -4.84 -30.22 -2.97
C PHE A 11 -3.36 -30.01 -2.68
N THR A 12 -2.52 -30.81 -3.32
CA THR A 12 -1.08 -30.59 -3.35
C THR A 12 -0.88 -29.24 -4.02
N TYR A 13 -0.48 -28.24 -3.23
CA TYR A 13 -0.01 -26.94 -3.72
C TYR A 13 1.03 -27.21 -4.80
N LYS A 14 0.70 -26.91 -6.06
CA LYS A 14 1.77 -26.66 -7.03
C LYS A 14 2.46 -25.41 -6.53
N ARG A 15 3.75 -25.52 -6.20
CA ARG A 15 4.63 -24.38 -5.88
C ARG A 15 4.36 -23.30 -6.93
N ALA A 16 3.59 -22.28 -6.55
CA ALA A 16 3.76 -20.98 -7.18
C ALA A 16 5.24 -20.63 -6.95
N GLU A 17 5.91 -20.14 -7.98
CA GLU A 17 7.19 -19.44 -7.82
C GLU A 17 6.89 -18.12 -7.10
N SER A 18 6.36 -18.20 -5.87
CA SER A 18 6.33 -17.07 -4.95
C SER A 18 7.79 -16.75 -4.67
N LYS A 19 8.20 -15.50 -4.90
CA LYS A 19 9.45 -14.97 -4.34
C LYS A 19 9.55 -15.48 -2.90
N PRO A 20 10.65 -16.11 -2.51
CA PRO A 20 10.77 -16.71 -1.19
C PRO A 20 10.42 -15.66 -0.13
N SER A 21 9.75 -16.07 0.95
CA SER A 21 9.47 -15.18 2.08
C SER A 21 10.76 -14.46 2.42
N THR A 22 10.80 -13.12 2.36
CA THR A 22 11.95 -12.35 2.82
C THR A 22 12.19 -12.77 4.27
N ARG A 23 13.28 -13.51 4.52
CA ARG A 23 13.68 -13.94 5.88
C ARG A 23 14.36 -12.81 6.65
N VAL A 24 14.12 -11.59 6.19
CA VAL A 24 14.75 -10.38 6.66
C VAL A 24 13.80 -9.80 7.70
N PHE A 25 14.13 -10.05 8.96
CA PHE A 25 13.43 -9.52 10.12
C PHE A 25 14.06 -8.19 10.48
N PRO A 26 13.39 -7.06 10.22
CA PRO A 26 13.88 -5.77 10.64
C PRO A 26 13.87 -5.67 12.16
N LYS A 27 14.64 -4.73 12.70
CA LYS A 27 14.66 -4.43 14.13
C LYS A 27 14.73 -2.94 14.37
N ILE A 28 14.10 -2.48 15.45
CA ILE A 28 14.31 -1.14 15.98
C ILE A 28 15.67 -1.11 16.66
N LEU A 29 16.45 -0.07 16.38
CA LEU A 29 17.63 0.26 17.16
C LEU A 29 17.23 1.27 18.24
N SER A 30 17.80 1.14 19.44
CA SER A 30 17.42 2.01 20.58
C SER A 30 18.57 2.93 21.04
N SER A 31 19.78 2.75 20.51
CA SER A 31 20.94 3.54 20.90
C SER A 31 22.02 3.54 19.81
N TYR A 32 22.96 4.49 19.92
CA TYR A 32 24.09 4.61 19.00
C TYR A 32 25.00 3.38 19.00
N ASP A 33 25.10 2.66 20.13
CA ASP A 33 25.92 1.45 20.26
C ASP A 33 25.39 0.27 19.43
N GLU A 34 24.11 0.30 19.05
CA GLU A 34 23.48 -0.75 18.24
C GLU A 34 23.66 -0.53 16.73
N ILE A 35 24.14 0.65 16.31
CA ILE A 35 24.34 0.99 14.91
C ILE A 35 25.52 0.16 14.35
N PRO A 36 25.33 -0.56 13.23
CA PRO A 36 26.44 -1.26 12.59
C PRO A 36 27.56 -0.29 12.20
N ALA A 37 28.81 -0.67 12.46
CA ALA A 37 29.97 0.20 12.25
C ALA A 37 30.06 0.79 10.83
N SER A 38 29.57 0.06 9.82
CA SER A 38 29.52 0.52 8.43
C SER A 38 28.64 1.76 8.23
N PHE A 39 27.65 1.99 9.09
CA PHE A 39 26.71 3.11 8.97
C PHE A 39 27.03 4.29 9.88
N LEU A 40 27.88 4.12 10.90
CA LEU A 40 28.14 5.15 11.92
C LEU A 40 28.57 6.50 11.32
N ALA A 41 29.44 6.49 10.30
CA ALA A 41 29.94 7.71 9.67
C ALA A 41 28.87 8.49 8.88
N ASN A 42 27.76 7.85 8.53
CA ASN A 42 26.66 8.41 7.74
C ASN A 42 25.35 8.51 8.53
N PHE A 43 25.35 8.09 9.79
CA PHE A 43 24.15 8.12 10.61
C PHE A 43 23.78 9.56 10.96
N PRO A 44 22.50 9.97 10.79
CA PRO A 44 22.06 11.29 11.20
C PRO A 44 22.11 11.37 12.74
N GLY A 45 23.13 12.04 13.26
CA GLY A 45 23.35 12.26 14.69
C GLY A 45 23.38 13.76 15.00
N GLY A 46 22.71 14.15 16.09
CA GLY A 46 22.66 15.52 16.59
C GLY A 46 22.32 15.55 18.08
N ASP A 47 22.21 16.74 18.66
CA ASP A 47 21.96 16.95 20.10
C ASP A 47 20.53 16.55 20.54
N ALA A 48 19.63 16.25 19.59
CA ALA A 48 18.20 16.05 19.82
C ALA A 48 17.76 14.62 20.23
N GLY A 49 18.71 13.77 20.63
CA GLY A 49 18.44 12.38 21.04
C GLY A 49 18.48 11.37 19.90
N PHE A 50 18.32 10.07 20.24
CA PHE A 50 18.42 8.98 19.27
C PHE A 50 17.16 8.91 18.38
N PRO A 51 17.28 8.99 17.04
CA PRO A 51 16.12 8.97 16.14
C PRO A 51 15.43 7.61 16.11
N TYR A 52 14.14 7.58 15.76
CA TYR A 52 13.45 6.33 15.52
C TYR A 52 14.10 5.61 14.32
N THR A 53 14.76 4.50 14.62
CA THR A 53 15.66 3.85 13.68
C THR A 53 15.28 2.40 13.45
N VAL A 54 15.07 2.02 12.19
CA VAL A 54 14.77 0.64 11.79
C VAL A 54 15.90 0.12 10.90
N LEU A 55 16.53 -0.97 11.32
CA LEU A 55 17.53 -1.69 10.53
C LEU A 55 16.88 -2.88 9.84
N ILE A 56 17.00 -2.95 8.51
CA ILE A 56 16.74 -4.11 7.68
C ILE A 56 18.09 -4.81 7.43
N PRO A 57 18.32 -6.02 7.97
CA PRO A 57 19.58 -6.74 7.75
C PRO A 57 19.77 -7.16 6.28
N ALA A 58 20.98 -7.59 5.92
CA ALA A 58 21.25 -8.15 4.59
C ALA A 58 20.41 -9.40 4.34
N ASP A 59 20.00 -9.61 3.08
CA ASP A 59 19.58 -10.92 2.59
C ASP A 59 20.61 -11.42 1.59
N LEU A 60 21.47 -12.33 2.04
CA LEU A 60 22.51 -12.91 1.19
C LEU A 60 21.92 -13.80 0.08
N GLN A 61 20.67 -14.29 0.21
CA GLN A 61 20.04 -15.10 -0.83
C GLN A 61 19.52 -14.22 -1.97
N GLU A 62 19.02 -13.03 -1.64
CA GLU A 62 18.46 -12.08 -2.60
C GLU A 62 19.47 -10.99 -3.03
N ASN A 63 20.74 -11.11 -2.61
CA ASN A 63 21.79 -10.10 -2.80
C ASN A 63 21.37 -8.70 -2.34
N LEU A 64 20.57 -8.64 -1.26
CA LEU A 64 20.14 -7.38 -0.66
C LEU A 64 21.15 -6.94 0.39
N TYR A 65 21.69 -5.75 0.21
CA TYR A 65 22.53 -5.12 1.22
C TYR A 65 21.70 -4.67 2.43
N PRO A 66 22.31 -4.57 3.63
CA PRO A 66 21.65 -3.98 4.78
C PRO A 66 21.16 -2.56 4.47
N GLN A 67 19.98 -2.23 4.96
CA GLN A 67 19.35 -0.92 4.80
C GLN A 67 18.89 -0.40 6.17
N MET A 68 18.89 0.91 6.37
CA MET A 68 18.44 1.55 7.59
C MET A 68 17.54 2.74 7.27
N PHE A 69 16.53 2.93 8.11
CA PHE A 69 15.71 4.13 8.13
C PHE A 69 15.92 4.84 9.44
N CYS A 70 16.11 6.16 9.37
CA CYS A 70 16.16 7.03 10.53
C CYS A 70 15.12 8.12 10.32
N LEU A 71 14.09 8.14 11.15
CA LEU A 71 13.16 9.25 11.24
C LEU A 71 13.71 10.24 12.26
N TYR A 72 14.12 11.42 11.78
CA TYR A 72 14.77 12.46 12.56
C TYR A 72 14.14 13.81 12.21
N GLU A 73 13.57 14.49 13.22
CA GLU A 73 12.83 15.75 13.02
C GLU A 73 11.76 15.61 11.92
N ASP A 74 11.77 16.48 10.91
CA ASP A 74 10.88 16.45 9.73
C ASP A 74 11.55 15.78 8.52
N GLN A 75 12.47 14.84 8.77
CA GLN A 75 13.24 14.15 7.75
C GLN A 75 13.24 12.63 7.93
N LEU A 76 13.25 11.95 6.79
CA LEU A 76 13.53 10.53 6.69
C LEU A 76 14.87 10.35 5.99
N VAL A 77 15.83 9.79 6.72
CA VAL A 77 17.14 9.42 6.17
C VAL A 77 17.15 7.93 5.93
N THR A 78 17.62 7.54 4.75
CA THR A 78 17.77 6.14 4.35
C THR A 78 19.24 5.86 4.06
N LEU A 79 19.75 4.80 4.67
CA LEU A 79 21.13 4.36 4.51
C LEU A 79 21.11 2.96 3.90
N GLU A 80 21.88 2.75 2.84
CA GLU A 80 22.02 1.46 2.18
C GLU A 80 23.49 1.14 2.05
N ALA A 81 23.92 0.01 2.59
CA ALA A 81 25.28 -0.43 2.34
C ALA A 81 25.42 -0.76 0.85
N VAL A 82 26.51 -0.34 0.23
CA VAL A 82 26.82 -0.63 -1.18
C VAL A 82 28.27 -1.05 -1.29
N GLN A 83 28.67 -1.57 -2.44
CA GLN A 83 30.08 -1.90 -2.66
C GLN A 83 30.94 -0.64 -2.51
N GLY A 84 31.79 -0.62 -1.49
CA GLY A 84 32.72 0.49 -1.23
C GLY A 84 32.18 1.63 -0.36
N GLY A 85 31.00 1.51 0.26
CA GLY A 85 30.52 2.52 1.21
C GLY A 85 29.06 2.42 1.59
N VAL A 86 28.47 3.56 1.93
CA VAL A 86 27.05 3.70 2.26
C VAL A 86 26.44 4.74 1.34
N LYS A 87 25.36 4.36 0.64
CA LYS A 87 24.51 5.30 -0.07
C LYS A 87 23.55 5.93 0.95
N THR A 88 23.58 7.25 1.05
CA THR A 88 22.69 8.03 1.93
C THR A 88 21.71 8.80 1.07
N GLU A 89 20.42 8.69 1.37
CA GLU A 89 19.37 9.51 0.77
C GLU A 89 18.51 10.12 1.85
N GLU A 90 18.37 11.43 1.80
CA GLU A 90 17.56 12.22 2.72
C GLU A 90 16.28 12.70 2.02
N TYR A 91 15.17 12.64 2.75
CA TYR A 91 13.85 13.05 2.31
C TYR A 91 13.25 13.96 3.37
N ALA A 92 13.04 15.24 3.06
CA ALA A 92 12.12 16.04 3.86
C ALA A 92 10.73 15.43 3.76
N LEU A 93 10.02 15.22 4.88
CA LEU A 93 8.70 14.58 4.86
C LEU A 93 7.73 15.36 3.96
N SER A 94 7.79 16.68 4.01
CA SER A 94 7.04 17.60 3.14
C SER A 94 7.30 17.44 1.63
N SER A 95 8.42 16.81 1.24
CA SER A 95 8.79 16.55 -0.16
C SER A 95 8.31 15.19 -0.69
N ILE A 96 7.84 14.31 0.20
CA ILE A 96 7.30 13.01 -0.16
C ILE A 96 5.88 13.22 -0.71
N THR A 97 5.66 12.79 -1.95
CA THR A 97 4.39 12.99 -2.66
C THR A 97 3.43 11.84 -2.44
N SER A 98 3.96 10.63 -2.28
CA SER A 98 3.18 9.45 -1.95
C SER A 98 4.02 8.36 -1.31
N VAL A 99 3.34 7.44 -0.65
CA VAL A 99 3.93 6.21 -0.12
C VAL A 99 3.05 5.03 -0.51
N GLU A 100 3.68 3.97 -0.99
CA GLU A 100 3.03 2.69 -1.24
C GLU A 100 3.52 1.69 -0.20
N HIS A 101 2.60 0.96 0.40
CA HIS A 101 2.88 -0.19 1.25
C HIS A 101 2.16 -1.40 0.69
N GLY A 102 2.88 -2.48 0.46
CA GLY A 102 2.30 -3.73 0.00
C GLY A 102 2.66 -4.88 0.92
N SER A 103 1.72 -5.78 1.12
CA SER A 103 1.93 -7.01 1.88
C SER A 103 1.28 -8.16 1.12
N VAL A 104 2.06 -9.22 0.88
CA VAL A 104 1.65 -10.45 0.22
C VAL A 104 2.23 -11.63 0.99
N LEU A 105 1.38 -12.45 1.60
CA LEU A 105 1.81 -13.54 2.48
C LEU A 105 2.80 -13.02 3.55
N LEU A 106 4.05 -13.51 3.53
CA LEU A 106 5.13 -13.12 4.44
C LEU A 106 6.06 -12.04 3.85
N HIS A 107 5.82 -11.61 2.62
CA HIS A 107 6.60 -10.57 1.97
C HIS A 107 5.87 -9.23 2.12
N SER A 108 6.60 -8.19 2.51
CA SER A 108 6.10 -6.82 2.51
C SER A 108 7.12 -5.89 1.87
N TRP A 109 6.62 -4.77 1.38
CA TRP A 109 7.45 -3.69 0.87
C TRP A 109 6.86 -2.33 1.19
N MET A 110 7.73 -1.35 1.24
CA MET A 110 7.36 0.06 1.29
C MET A 110 8.12 0.79 0.19
N THR A 111 7.40 1.57 -0.62
CA THR A 111 7.98 2.45 -1.62
C THR A 111 7.66 3.89 -1.29
N ILE A 112 8.71 4.70 -1.18
CA ILE A 112 8.61 6.14 -0.97
C ILE A 112 8.80 6.84 -2.32
N TYR A 113 7.93 7.81 -2.60
CA TYR A 113 7.96 8.59 -3.82
C TYR A 113 8.15 10.07 -3.48
N SER A 114 9.16 10.69 -4.09
CA SER A 114 9.38 12.14 -4.09
C SER A 114 9.55 12.63 -5.52
N ALA A 115 9.58 13.93 -5.76
CA ALA A 115 9.56 14.47 -7.12
C ALA A 115 10.62 13.88 -8.07
N SER A 116 11.82 13.60 -7.57
CA SER A 116 12.94 13.09 -8.37
C SER A 116 13.40 11.68 -7.99
N ARG A 117 12.86 11.10 -6.91
CA ARG A 117 13.36 9.84 -6.36
C ARG A 117 12.25 8.88 -6.02
N ARG A 118 12.57 7.60 -6.19
CA ARG A 118 11.78 6.46 -5.74
C ARG A 118 12.71 5.51 -5.02
N LYS A 119 12.31 5.07 -3.83
CA LYS A 119 13.07 4.07 -3.09
C LYS A 119 12.12 3.02 -2.53
N THR A 120 12.38 1.75 -2.86
CA THR A 120 11.62 0.59 -2.42
C THR A 120 12.48 -0.27 -1.51
N PHE A 121 11.85 -0.79 -0.45
CA PHE A 121 12.48 -1.63 0.54
C PHE A 121 11.60 -2.84 0.77
N HIS A 122 12.22 -3.98 1.05
CA HIS A 122 11.55 -5.25 1.24
C HIS A 122 11.85 -5.78 2.64
N PHE A 123 10.83 -6.34 3.29
CA PHE A 123 10.92 -6.86 4.66
C PHE A 123 9.89 -7.96 4.89
N SER A 124 9.94 -8.60 6.07
CA SER A 124 8.94 -9.58 6.49
C SER A 124 7.62 -8.91 6.87
N ALA A 125 6.49 -9.43 6.38
CA ALA A 125 5.15 -8.95 6.74
C ALA A 125 4.81 -9.13 8.24
N THR A 126 5.57 -9.95 8.97
CA THR A 126 5.42 -10.09 10.43
C THR A 126 5.80 -8.81 11.18
N ASP A 127 6.63 -7.98 10.57
CA ASP A 127 7.26 -6.82 11.21
C ASP A 127 6.79 -5.49 10.61
N THR A 128 5.69 -5.49 9.85
CA THR A 128 5.11 -4.29 9.24
C THR A 128 4.83 -3.18 10.27
N TRP A 129 4.53 -3.55 11.51
CA TRP A 129 4.31 -2.61 12.61
C TRP A 129 5.54 -1.74 12.91
N LEU A 130 6.77 -2.21 12.65
CA LEU A 130 8.02 -1.45 12.82
C LEU A 130 8.09 -0.24 11.87
N PHE A 131 7.41 -0.29 10.72
CA PHE A 131 7.41 0.81 9.75
C PHE A 131 6.24 1.77 9.97
N THR A 132 5.36 1.49 10.92
CA THR A 132 4.17 2.31 11.13
C THR A 132 4.49 3.74 11.57
N PRO A 133 5.46 4.00 12.46
CA PRO A 133 5.85 5.37 12.79
C PRO A 133 6.38 6.15 11.56
N ILE A 134 7.16 5.48 10.69
CA ILE A 134 7.65 6.10 9.44
C ILE A 134 6.48 6.41 8.50
N LEU A 135 5.57 5.45 8.30
CA LEU A 135 4.38 5.64 7.47
C LEU A 135 3.49 6.78 8.00
N ASN A 136 3.29 6.84 9.32
CA ASN A 136 2.52 7.89 9.97
C ASN A 136 3.18 9.26 9.82
N ALA A 137 4.49 9.35 9.99
CA ALA A 137 5.23 10.59 9.81
C ALA A 137 5.10 11.12 8.38
N ILE A 138 5.28 10.25 7.38
CA ILE A 138 5.07 10.60 5.96
C ILE A 138 3.65 11.10 5.71
N ARG A 139 2.65 10.52 6.38
CA ARG A 139 1.24 10.88 6.26
C ARG A 139 0.82 12.08 7.13
N GLY A 140 1.74 12.70 7.86
CA GLY A 140 1.43 13.81 8.78
C GLY A 140 0.52 13.41 9.93
N ILE A 141 0.63 12.16 10.42
CA ILE A 141 -0.11 11.63 11.56
C ILE A 141 0.78 11.76 12.80
N ASN A 142 0.46 12.73 13.68
CA ASN A 142 1.25 13.09 14.87
C ASN A 142 1.26 12.04 16.00
N ASN A 143 1.04 10.77 15.72
CA ASN A 143 1.01 9.73 16.74
C ASN A 143 2.25 8.84 16.61
N GLU A 144 3.16 8.96 17.57
CA GLU A 144 4.37 8.13 17.68
C GLU A 144 4.04 6.66 17.96
N GLN A 145 2.81 6.39 18.42
CA GLN A 145 2.32 5.04 18.70
C GLN A 145 1.59 4.47 17.48
N ALA A 146 1.74 3.16 17.28
CA ALA A 146 0.98 2.42 16.28
C ALA A 146 -0.51 2.79 16.37
N PRO A 147 -1.22 2.95 15.24
CA PRO A 147 -2.61 3.35 15.22
C PRO A 147 -3.39 2.32 16.02
N ASP A 148 -3.80 2.69 17.22
CA ASP A 148 -4.83 1.95 17.92
C ASP A 148 -6.10 2.14 17.11
N TYR A 149 -6.56 1.08 16.45
CA TYR A 149 -7.78 1.10 15.65
C TYR A 149 -9.02 1.51 16.46
N SER A 150 -8.94 1.53 17.80
CA SER A 150 -9.96 2.10 18.68
C SER A 150 -10.09 3.63 18.54
N THR A 151 -9.06 4.30 18.03
CA THR A 151 -8.99 5.77 17.91
C THR A 151 -9.66 6.30 16.65
N VAL A 152 -9.94 5.44 15.66
CA VAL A 152 -10.73 5.85 14.49
C VAL A 152 -12.18 6.03 14.92
N ARG A 153 -12.71 7.21 14.64
CA ARG A 153 -14.10 7.59 14.91
C ARG A 153 -15.09 6.56 14.36
N PRO A 154 -15.98 5.95 15.18
CA PRO A 154 -16.92 4.92 14.72
C PRO A 154 -17.83 5.37 13.57
N GLU A 155 -18.21 6.65 13.54
CA GLU A 155 -18.99 7.26 12.47
C GLU A 155 -18.27 7.26 11.11
N GLU A 156 -16.94 7.34 11.11
CA GLU A 156 -16.12 7.26 9.89
C GLU A 156 -16.01 5.82 9.40
N ILE A 157 -15.90 4.85 10.32
CA ILE A 157 -15.93 3.43 9.98
C ILE A 157 -17.31 3.03 9.42
N ALA A 158 -18.40 3.59 9.96
CA ALA A 158 -19.76 3.28 9.56
C ALA A 158 -20.04 3.62 8.08
N LYS A 159 -19.33 4.59 7.49
CA LYS A 159 -19.41 4.93 6.07
C LYS A 159 -18.99 3.77 5.16
N PHE A 160 -18.18 2.83 5.66
CA PHE A 160 -17.83 1.60 4.97
C PHE A 160 -18.77 0.44 5.24
N GLY A 161 -19.92 0.66 5.88
CA GLY A 161 -20.86 -0.41 6.25
C GLY A 161 -21.32 -1.27 5.07
N TYR A 162 -21.33 -0.72 3.85
CA TYR A 162 -21.63 -1.47 2.63
C TYR A 162 -20.57 -2.56 2.34
N LEU A 163 -19.29 -2.29 2.61
CA LEU A 163 -18.19 -3.25 2.41
C LEU A 163 -18.31 -4.47 3.33
N TRP A 164 -18.93 -4.34 4.50
CA TRP A 164 -19.12 -5.47 5.41
C TRP A 164 -19.90 -6.61 4.74
N LYS A 165 -20.91 -6.27 3.93
CA LYS A 165 -21.73 -7.24 3.19
C LYS A 165 -21.06 -7.70 1.91
N GLU A 166 -20.42 -6.78 1.21
CA GLU A 166 -19.87 -7.03 -0.12
C GLU A 166 -18.51 -7.73 -0.08
N ASN A 167 -17.59 -7.23 0.76
CA ASN A 167 -16.26 -7.78 0.88
C ASN A 167 -15.59 -7.39 2.22
N ILE A 168 -15.68 -8.29 3.21
CA ILE A 168 -15.11 -8.07 4.55
C ILE A 168 -13.59 -7.83 4.55
N LYS A 169 -12.85 -8.37 3.58
CA LYS A 169 -11.41 -8.11 3.42
C LYS A 169 -11.19 -6.62 3.12
N TYR A 170 -11.93 -6.06 2.17
CA TYR A 170 -11.85 -4.63 1.84
C TYR A 170 -12.42 -3.72 2.94
N PHE A 171 -13.42 -4.18 3.70
CA PHE A 171 -13.84 -3.47 4.92
C PHE A 171 -12.68 -3.34 5.93
N ASN A 172 -11.96 -4.43 6.18
CA ASN A 172 -10.81 -4.41 7.08
C ASN A 172 -9.66 -3.54 6.53
N TYR A 173 -9.42 -3.58 5.21
CA TYR A 173 -8.44 -2.69 4.57
C TYR A 173 -8.81 -1.21 4.68
N ALA A 174 -10.10 -0.88 4.50
CA ALA A 174 -10.59 0.47 4.70
C ALA A 174 -10.32 0.94 6.14
N LYS A 175 -10.72 0.12 7.13
CA LYS A 175 -10.49 0.41 8.55
C LYS A 175 -9.01 0.58 8.89
N GLN A 176 -8.14 -0.28 8.37
CA GLN A 176 -6.70 -0.25 8.64
C GLN A 176 -5.98 0.94 8.00
N SER A 177 -6.52 1.43 6.88
CA SER A 177 -5.90 2.53 6.14
C SER A 177 -6.31 3.92 6.64
N LEU A 178 -7.35 4.05 7.46
CA LEU A 178 -7.80 5.35 7.96
C LEU A 178 -6.87 5.94 9.04
N PRO A 179 -6.47 7.22 8.92
CA PRO A 179 -5.92 7.97 10.03
C PRO A 179 -6.95 8.16 11.17
N PRO A 180 -6.55 8.15 12.45
CA PRO A 180 -7.44 8.35 13.61
C PRO A 180 -8.34 9.61 13.55
N ASN A 181 -7.84 10.69 12.94
CA ASN A 181 -8.51 12.00 12.89
C ASN A 181 -8.93 12.40 11.47
N ALA A 182 -9.04 11.45 10.55
CA ALA A 182 -9.51 11.72 9.19
C ALA A 182 -11.03 11.73 9.13
N SER A 183 -11.56 12.53 8.19
CA SER A 183 -12.97 12.52 7.81
C SER A 183 -13.09 11.91 6.41
N VAL A 184 -13.83 10.81 6.27
CA VAL A 184 -14.10 10.18 4.97
C VAL A 184 -15.12 11.03 4.22
N LEU A 185 -14.70 11.53 3.07
CA LEU A 185 -15.52 12.33 2.16
C LEU A 185 -16.25 11.45 1.15
N GLY A 186 -15.67 10.30 0.82
CA GLY A 186 -16.31 9.28 -0.01
C GLY A 186 -15.43 8.05 -0.19
N SER A 187 -16.04 6.96 -0.63
CA SER A 187 -15.31 5.75 -1.05
C SER A 187 -16.01 5.07 -2.20
N VAL A 188 -15.24 4.37 -3.04
CA VAL A 188 -15.77 3.56 -4.13
C VAL A 188 -15.11 2.19 -4.13
N TYR A 189 -15.94 1.15 -4.19
CA TYR A 189 -15.47 -0.23 -4.28
C TYR A 189 -15.81 -0.84 -5.62
N GLN A 190 -14.84 -1.48 -6.23
CA GLN A 190 -15.03 -2.31 -7.41
C GLN A 190 -14.62 -3.74 -7.06
N GLY A 191 -15.58 -4.65 -7.15
CA GLY A 191 -15.31 -6.08 -7.07
C GLY A 191 -14.50 -6.57 -8.27
N GLU A 192 -14.02 -7.81 -8.21
CA GLU A 192 -13.27 -8.42 -9.30
C GLU A 192 -14.10 -8.50 -10.59
N ILE A 193 -13.53 -8.07 -11.72
CA ILE A 193 -14.19 -8.11 -13.03
C ILE A 193 -13.53 -9.18 -13.88
N SER A 194 -14.31 -10.11 -14.42
CA SER A 194 -13.84 -11.06 -15.43
C SER A 194 -13.93 -10.45 -16.83
N LEU A 195 -12.80 -10.12 -17.44
CA LEU A 195 -12.71 -9.39 -18.69
C LEU A 195 -12.95 -10.25 -19.94
N SER A 196 -12.63 -11.54 -19.91
CA SER A 196 -13.06 -12.47 -20.98
C SER A 196 -13.01 -13.93 -20.56
N LYS A 197 -13.79 -14.78 -21.23
CA LYS A 197 -13.65 -16.24 -21.24
C LYS A 197 -13.53 -16.65 -22.70
N LEU A 198 -12.31 -16.87 -23.19
CA LEU A 198 -12.14 -17.59 -24.45
C LEU A 198 -12.48 -19.07 -24.18
N ASN A 199 -13.68 -19.48 -24.57
CA ASN A 199 -14.13 -20.86 -24.47
C ASN A 199 -13.70 -21.61 -25.73
N PHE A 200 -12.58 -22.33 -25.67
CA PHE A 200 -12.22 -23.31 -26.69
C PHE A 200 -12.56 -24.70 -26.14
N PHE A 201 -13.38 -25.48 -26.85
CA PHE A 201 -13.85 -26.82 -26.42
C PHE A 201 -14.46 -26.89 -24.99
N LYS A 202 -15.36 -25.96 -24.65
CA LYS A 202 -16.05 -25.91 -23.33
C LYS A 202 -15.11 -25.78 -22.11
N LYS A 203 -13.83 -25.48 -22.32
CA LYS A 203 -12.87 -25.17 -21.27
C LYS A 203 -12.44 -23.71 -21.39
N PRO A 204 -12.48 -22.92 -20.30
CA PRO A 204 -11.95 -21.56 -20.33
C PRO A 204 -10.44 -21.64 -20.53
N VAL A 205 -9.94 -21.10 -21.65
CA VAL A 205 -8.50 -21.15 -22.00
C VAL A 205 -7.76 -19.94 -21.46
N PHE A 206 -8.41 -18.77 -21.43
CA PHE A 206 -7.85 -17.54 -20.87
C PHE A 206 -8.96 -16.73 -20.21
N SER A 207 -8.68 -16.28 -18.98
CA SER A 207 -9.49 -15.30 -18.28
C SER A 207 -8.62 -14.18 -17.76
N ALA A 208 -8.71 -13.01 -18.39
CA ALA A 208 -8.16 -11.78 -17.84
C ALA A 208 -9.12 -11.28 -16.74
N TYR A 209 -8.57 -10.82 -15.62
CA TYR A 209 -9.35 -10.28 -14.51
C TYR A 209 -8.82 -8.91 -14.11
N LEU A 210 -9.73 -7.99 -13.82
CA LEU A 210 -9.43 -6.78 -13.08
C LEU A 210 -9.52 -7.11 -11.60
N SER A 211 -8.42 -6.97 -10.86
CA SER A 211 -8.44 -7.18 -9.41
C SER A 211 -9.40 -6.22 -8.73
N ALA A 212 -10.04 -6.72 -7.67
CA ALA A 212 -10.83 -5.89 -6.78
C ALA A 212 -9.99 -4.70 -6.29
N ARG A 213 -10.66 -3.60 -6.00
CA ARG A 213 -10.01 -2.36 -5.62
C ARG A 213 -10.95 -1.44 -4.86
N LEU A 214 -10.38 -0.58 -4.04
CA LEU A 214 -11.07 0.38 -3.22
C LEU A 214 -10.31 1.70 -3.28
N ALA A 215 -11.03 2.80 -3.51
CA ALA A 215 -10.51 4.14 -3.34
C ALA A 215 -11.28 4.83 -2.21
N ILE A 216 -10.55 5.54 -1.34
CA ILE A 216 -11.10 6.25 -0.18
C ILE A 216 -10.56 7.68 -0.23
N LEU A 217 -11.46 8.65 -0.32
CA LEU A 217 -11.12 10.06 -0.23
C LEU A 217 -11.40 10.53 1.19
N THR A 218 -10.37 11.07 1.82
CA THR A 218 -10.49 11.73 3.13
C THR A 218 -10.24 13.23 3.00
N ASP A 219 -10.43 13.95 4.09
CA ASP A 219 -10.01 15.34 4.22
C ASP A 219 -8.48 15.55 4.13
N ARG A 220 -7.66 14.50 4.24
CA ARG A 220 -6.18 14.59 4.25
C ARG A 220 -5.50 13.92 3.06
N GLU A 221 -6.04 12.83 2.57
CA GLU A 221 -5.39 11.98 1.57
C GLU A 221 -6.41 11.20 0.73
N LEU A 222 -5.97 10.78 -0.45
CA LEU A 222 -6.62 9.78 -1.28
C LEU A 222 -5.88 8.45 -1.09
N VAL A 223 -6.58 7.45 -0.56
CA VAL A 223 -6.04 6.10 -0.36
C VAL A 223 -6.52 5.21 -1.50
N LEU A 224 -5.59 4.53 -2.17
CA LEU A 224 -5.88 3.55 -3.21
C LEU A 224 -5.47 2.16 -2.71
N ILE A 225 -6.38 1.20 -2.75
CA ILE A 225 -6.15 -0.15 -2.27
C ILE A 225 -6.48 -1.13 -3.39
N LYS A 226 -5.52 -2.00 -3.73
CA LYS A 226 -5.72 -3.06 -4.72
C LYS A 226 -5.05 -4.35 -4.26
N GLU A 227 -5.43 -5.46 -4.87
CA GLU A 227 -4.67 -6.70 -4.69
C GLU A 227 -3.37 -6.67 -5.51
N SER A 228 -2.33 -7.35 -5.02
CA SER A 228 -1.08 -7.52 -5.78
C SER A 228 -1.33 -8.39 -7.01
N GLU A 229 -0.78 -7.96 -8.14
CA GLU A 229 -0.86 -8.67 -9.41
C GLU A 229 0.15 -9.84 -9.47
N GLU A 230 1.18 -9.84 -8.62
CA GLU A 230 2.30 -10.81 -8.67
C GLU A 230 1.90 -12.27 -8.36
N ILE A 231 0.76 -12.52 -7.69
CA ILE A 231 0.37 -13.88 -7.22
C ILE A 231 -0.48 -14.64 -8.27
N ARG A 232 -1.03 -13.94 -9.27
CA ARG A 232 -2.24 -14.41 -9.98
C ARG A 232 -1.98 -15.34 -11.17
N GLN A 233 -0.76 -15.89 -11.31
CA GLN A 233 -0.45 -16.89 -12.36
C GLN A 233 -1.03 -18.29 -12.08
N ALA A 234 -1.48 -18.56 -10.86
CA ALA A 234 -2.25 -19.75 -10.53
C ALA A 234 -3.59 -19.30 -9.93
N HIS A 235 -4.63 -20.14 -10.00
CA HIS A 235 -5.96 -19.93 -9.41
C HIS A 235 -5.98 -19.80 -7.87
N ASP A 236 -4.89 -19.33 -7.27
CA ASP A 236 -4.76 -19.10 -5.84
C ASP A 236 -5.42 -17.78 -5.45
N THR A 237 -6.17 -17.83 -4.36
CA THR A 237 -6.71 -16.66 -3.67
C THR A 237 -5.55 -15.74 -3.30
N SER A 238 -5.55 -14.52 -3.85
CA SER A 238 -4.51 -13.55 -3.53
C SER A 238 -4.64 -13.12 -2.06
N TYR A 239 -3.64 -13.49 -1.26
CA TYR A 239 -3.53 -13.06 0.13
C TYR A 239 -2.56 -11.88 0.19
N GLY A 240 -3.14 -10.69 0.20
CA GLY A 240 -2.39 -9.44 0.25
C GLY A 240 -3.17 -8.23 -0.24
N GLY A 241 -2.59 -7.07 0.02
CA GLY A 241 -3.09 -5.76 -0.37
C GLY A 241 -1.93 -4.80 -0.61
N VAL A 242 -2.10 -3.93 -1.61
CA VAL A 242 -1.21 -2.82 -1.93
C VAL A 242 -1.99 -1.55 -1.66
N PHE A 243 -1.44 -0.71 -0.79
CA PHE A 243 -2.01 0.53 -0.29
C PHE A 243 -1.15 1.67 -0.78
N SER A 244 -1.69 2.58 -1.57
CA SER A 244 -1.05 3.83 -1.95
C SER A 244 -1.72 4.97 -1.19
N TYR A 245 -0.94 5.74 -0.45
CA TYR A 245 -1.38 6.92 0.29
C TYR A 245 -0.90 8.15 -0.46
N LEU A 246 -1.85 8.93 -1.00
CA LEU A 246 -1.59 10.15 -1.77
C LEU A 246 -2.04 11.34 -0.94
N SER A 247 -1.10 12.16 -0.46
CA SER A 247 -1.45 13.36 0.30
C SER A 247 -2.29 14.32 -0.56
N ARG A 248 -3.41 14.80 -0.02
CA ARG A 248 -4.38 15.61 -0.80
C ARG A 248 -3.78 16.91 -1.28
N GLU A 249 -2.92 17.54 -0.47
CA GLU A 249 -2.19 18.76 -0.84
C GLU A 249 -1.18 18.55 -1.98
N LYS A 250 -0.81 17.30 -2.27
CA LYS A 250 0.12 16.95 -3.36
C LYS A 250 -0.60 16.49 -4.64
N ILE A 251 -1.93 16.40 -4.63
CA ILE A 251 -2.72 16.03 -5.79
C ILE A 251 -3.06 17.31 -6.58
N HIS A 252 -2.65 17.33 -7.84
CA HIS A 252 -2.98 18.41 -8.78
C HIS A 252 -4.41 18.29 -9.30
N SER A 253 -4.78 17.11 -9.82
CA SER A 253 -6.12 16.85 -10.33
C SER A 253 -6.55 15.41 -10.16
N VAL A 254 -7.86 15.21 -10.06
CA VAL A 254 -8.52 13.91 -10.16
C VAL A 254 -9.64 14.02 -11.19
N GLU A 255 -9.48 13.32 -12.30
CA GLU A 255 -10.38 13.35 -13.45
C GLU A 255 -10.97 11.96 -13.67
N PHE A 256 -12.21 11.90 -14.16
CA PHE A 256 -12.85 10.64 -14.51
C PHE A 256 -13.22 10.66 -15.98
N GLU A 257 -12.67 9.71 -16.72
CA GLU A 257 -12.92 9.57 -18.15
C GLU A 257 -13.74 8.32 -18.42
N THR A 258 -14.63 8.41 -19.40
CA THR A 258 -15.36 7.24 -19.91
C THR A 258 -14.45 6.49 -20.88
N SER A 259 -14.35 5.19 -20.70
CA SER A 259 -13.61 4.29 -21.58
C SER A 259 -14.59 3.57 -22.52
N ASN A 260 -14.15 3.27 -23.74
CA ASN A 260 -14.96 2.52 -24.72
C ASN A 260 -15.05 1.01 -24.42
N ASP A 261 -14.43 0.53 -23.35
CA ASP A 261 -14.53 -0.88 -22.94
C ASP A 261 -15.82 -1.12 -22.16
N SER A 262 -16.66 -2.03 -22.68
CA SER A 262 -17.94 -2.44 -22.07
C SER A 262 -17.88 -2.93 -20.63
N LYS A 263 -16.70 -3.37 -20.15
CA LYS A 263 -16.51 -3.91 -18.80
C LYS A 263 -15.73 -2.97 -17.88
N ILE A 264 -14.92 -2.08 -18.44
CA ILE A 264 -14.16 -1.06 -17.72
C ILE A 264 -14.39 0.25 -18.46
N ASP A 265 -15.52 0.86 -18.18
CA ASP A 265 -16.02 2.05 -18.87
C ASP A 265 -15.74 3.34 -18.10
N CYS A 266 -15.02 3.29 -16.97
CA CYS A 266 -14.61 4.48 -16.24
C CYS A 266 -13.16 4.37 -15.75
N VAL A 267 -12.35 5.40 -16.00
CA VAL A 267 -10.96 5.51 -15.52
C VAL A 267 -10.81 6.77 -14.69
N MET A 268 -10.40 6.61 -13.43
CA MET A 268 -9.96 7.69 -12.56
C MET A 268 -8.48 7.96 -12.81
N ASN A 269 -8.20 9.19 -13.21
CA ASN A 269 -6.90 9.73 -13.57
C ASN A 269 -6.46 10.68 -12.46
N ILE A 270 -5.37 10.37 -11.77
CA ILE A 270 -4.85 11.21 -10.68
C ILE A 270 -3.50 11.75 -11.10
N ARG A 271 -3.35 13.07 -11.11
CA ARG A 271 -2.09 13.77 -11.35
C ARG A 271 -1.59 14.37 -10.05
N LEU A 272 -0.32 14.11 -9.72
CA LEU A 272 0.35 14.73 -8.59
C LEU A 272 1.08 16.01 -9.03
N LEU A 273 1.38 16.90 -8.08
CA LEU A 273 2.12 18.14 -8.33
C LEU A 273 3.54 17.91 -8.87
N ASP A 274 4.13 16.74 -8.62
CA ASP A 274 5.44 16.35 -9.17
C ASP A 274 5.37 15.74 -10.58
N GLY A 275 4.20 15.78 -11.22
CA GLY A 275 3.97 15.25 -12.56
C GLY A 275 3.75 13.73 -12.60
N LYS A 276 3.78 13.03 -11.46
CA LYS A 276 3.40 11.61 -11.42
C LYS A 276 1.91 11.43 -11.68
N TYR A 277 1.60 10.22 -12.13
CA TYR A 277 0.29 9.87 -12.62
C TYR A 277 -0.13 8.48 -12.13
N TYR A 278 -1.37 8.37 -11.65
CA TYR A 278 -1.99 7.12 -11.25
C TYR A 278 -3.28 6.92 -12.03
N GLN A 279 -3.56 5.67 -12.36
CA GLN A 279 -4.83 5.26 -12.96
C GLN A 279 -5.52 4.23 -12.08
N PHE A 280 -6.83 4.41 -11.92
CA PHE A 280 -7.69 3.49 -11.21
C PHE A 280 -8.97 3.28 -12.01
N GLN A 281 -9.23 2.04 -12.41
CA GLN A 281 -10.31 1.74 -13.35
C GLN A 281 -11.52 1.15 -12.65
N PHE A 282 -12.71 1.51 -13.09
CA PHE A 282 -14.00 1.11 -12.54
C PHE A 282 -14.93 0.67 -13.67
N SER A 283 -15.93 -0.11 -13.30
CA SER A 283 -17.11 -0.37 -14.11
C SER A 283 -18.28 0.41 -13.53
N THR A 284 -18.90 1.29 -14.31
CA THR A 284 -20.09 2.05 -13.86
C THR A 284 -21.24 1.13 -13.48
N ALA A 285 -21.31 -0.07 -14.06
CA ALA A 285 -22.34 -1.06 -13.78
C ALA A 285 -22.16 -1.78 -12.43
N THR A 286 -20.94 -1.87 -11.89
CA THR A 286 -20.66 -2.72 -10.71
C THR A 286 -19.87 -2.03 -9.60
N ALA A 287 -19.31 -0.85 -9.85
CA ALA A 287 -18.64 -0.06 -8.83
C ALA A 287 -19.67 0.54 -7.89
N LEU A 288 -19.60 0.16 -6.62
CA LEU A 288 -20.47 0.65 -5.57
C LEU A 288 -20.02 2.05 -5.15
N GLU A 289 -20.98 2.98 -5.02
CA GLU A 289 -20.76 4.37 -4.63
C GLU A 289 -19.95 5.22 -5.63
N LEU A 290 -19.80 4.79 -6.89
CA LEU A 290 -18.97 5.48 -7.89
C LEU A 290 -19.40 6.94 -8.14
N ASP A 291 -20.70 7.20 -8.32
CA ASP A 291 -21.18 8.55 -8.63
C ASP A 291 -21.05 9.50 -7.44
N ALA A 292 -21.36 9.03 -6.23
CA ALA A 292 -21.15 9.79 -5.00
C ALA A 292 -19.66 10.10 -4.80
N PHE A 293 -18.78 9.14 -5.09
CA PHE A 293 -17.34 9.32 -5.03
C PHE A 293 -16.83 10.33 -6.06
N LYS A 294 -17.31 10.28 -7.31
CA LYS A 294 -16.99 11.29 -8.34
C LYS A 294 -17.36 12.69 -7.89
N GLN A 295 -18.54 12.85 -7.30
CA GLN A 295 -19.00 14.14 -6.76
C GLN A 295 -18.10 14.62 -5.62
N ALA A 296 -17.74 13.74 -4.68
CA ALA A 296 -16.83 14.08 -3.58
C ALA A 296 -15.44 14.51 -4.08
N CYS A 297 -14.88 13.81 -5.08
CA CYS A 297 -13.64 14.21 -5.74
C CYS A 297 -13.78 15.56 -6.44
N ALA A 298 -14.83 15.76 -7.24
CA ALA A 298 -15.06 17.03 -7.93
C ALA A 298 -15.14 18.20 -6.93
N GLN A 299 -15.87 18.06 -5.83
CA GLN A 299 -15.94 19.09 -4.78
C GLN A 299 -14.59 19.34 -4.10
N SER A 300 -13.81 18.28 -3.85
CA SER A 300 -12.54 18.38 -3.14
C SER A 300 -11.41 18.98 -3.99
N PHE A 301 -11.46 18.82 -5.31
CA PHE A 301 -10.40 19.23 -6.24
C PHE A 301 -10.80 20.35 -7.21
N ALA A 302 -12.06 20.81 -7.23
CA ALA A 302 -12.51 21.95 -8.05
C ALA A 302 -11.97 23.31 -7.57
N SER A 303 -11.35 23.38 -6.39
CA SER A 303 -11.01 24.64 -5.70
C SER A 303 -9.52 24.95 -5.62
N SER A 304 -8.64 24.28 -6.36
CA SER A 304 -7.21 24.65 -6.39
C SER A 304 -7.01 25.73 -7.47
N PRO A 305 -6.88 27.01 -7.12
CA PRO A 305 -6.49 28.01 -8.09
C PRO A 305 -5.04 27.72 -8.46
N SER A 306 -4.77 27.66 -9.77
CA SER A 306 -3.44 27.64 -10.37
C SER A 306 -2.56 28.78 -9.86
#